data_AF-A0A953SWJ3-F1
#
_entry.id   AF-A0A953SWJ3-F1
#
_cell.length_a   1.000
_cell.length_b   1.000
_cell.length_c   1.000
_cell.angle_alpha   90.00
_cell.angle_beta   90.00
_cell.angle_gamma   90.00
#
_symmetry.space_group_name_H-M   'P 1'
#
loop_
_entity.id
_entity.type
_entity.pdbx_description
1 polymer ?
#
loop_
_entity_poly.entity_id
_entity_poly.type
_entity_poly.pdbx_seq_one_letter_code
_entity_poly.pdbx_strand_id
1 'polypeptide(L)'
;NIPYHIIPGNHDTKWSESGCTKFAELWGDDKFFFEQNGTIHVGLNSGVYWRGGGGHVSPEDLNWLVEKLKNVNPNQGVIFYIHHPLDGDVDNWFKVTNILRNYDVKAVMLGHGHSNRLMNFNGIPAAMGRSTLSKTKSWGYNLVSETKDSLLFFEVNNKSAADFWGGIAKNNDTTISKIDSLQFINYDVNLLWKKELNVSMSASLFPGNDKLFAVTKNGMLHCYTFDGKELWKYNTHGTVFSRPVQNRDIVAVGTIEGDLLTINVNTGETLQLIGIGEPITSQLISYDLRNNGKLTAGVIVGTANGNLFCYDLYSLELIWENHSAEAMIETLPLFVNDKIIFGSWDNYLYCVDANTGALNWKWTENKNFYYSPAACWAVTDGKYVYVSTPDKFISAVDLLQGTTVWRKNNFVSWESIGITGDGKNLLIKSFIDKFY
;
A
#
# COMPACT_ATOMS: atom_id res chain seq x y z
N ASN A 1 18.69 -20.35 23.73
CA ASN A 1 17.96 -19.55 22.73
C ASN A 1 16.86 -18.78 23.41
N ILE A 2 16.82 -17.47 23.23
CA ILE A 2 15.70 -16.62 23.64
C ILE A 2 14.74 -16.57 22.44
N PRO A 3 13.45 -16.90 22.59
CA PRO A 3 12.49 -16.76 21.50
C PRO A 3 12.37 -15.28 21.13
N TYR A 4 12.30 -14.99 19.83
CA TYR A 4 12.03 -13.65 19.32
C TYR A 4 10.67 -13.65 18.62
N HIS A 5 9.93 -12.57 18.81
CA HIS A 5 8.63 -12.32 18.20
C HIS A 5 8.71 -10.98 17.48
N ILE A 6 8.37 -10.96 16.19
CA ILE A 6 8.61 -9.80 15.32
C ILE A 6 7.35 -9.49 14.52
N ILE A 7 7.13 -8.20 14.29
CA ILE A 7 6.13 -7.65 13.38
C ILE A 7 6.84 -6.64 12.46
N PRO A 8 6.39 -6.48 11.21
CA PRO A 8 7.01 -5.54 10.28
C PRO A 8 6.65 -4.09 10.63
N GLY A 9 7.54 -3.17 10.27
CA GLY A 9 7.27 -1.74 10.25
C GLY A 9 6.87 -1.24 8.86
N ASN A 10 6.45 0.01 8.75
CA ASN A 10 6.16 0.66 7.46
C ASN A 10 7.35 0.70 6.50
N HIS A 11 8.58 0.64 7.04
CA HIS A 11 9.78 0.52 6.22
C HIS A 11 9.92 -0.84 5.54
N ASP A 12 9.48 -1.91 6.20
CA ASP A 12 9.46 -3.25 5.61
C ASP A 12 8.41 -3.36 4.51
N THR A 13 7.32 -2.58 4.58
CA THR A 13 6.20 -2.66 3.62
C THR A 13 6.37 -1.78 2.38
N LYS A 14 6.98 -0.60 2.45
CA LYS A 14 7.18 0.27 1.28
C LYS A 14 8.59 0.27 0.72
N TRP A 15 9.61 0.35 1.58
CA TRP A 15 11.00 0.58 1.17
C TRP A 15 11.85 -0.70 1.23
N SER A 16 11.20 -1.87 1.26
CA SER A 16 11.82 -3.17 1.00
C SER A 16 11.63 -3.55 -0.46
N GLU A 17 12.65 -4.16 -1.08
CA GLU A 17 12.57 -4.75 -2.42
C GLU A 17 11.41 -5.76 -2.57
N SER A 18 10.99 -6.37 -1.45
CA SER A 18 9.90 -7.34 -1.42
C SER A 18 8.53 -6.74 -1.09
N GLY A 19 8.44 -5.47 -0.69
CA GLY A 19 7.20 -4.89 -0.18
C GLY A 19 6.56 -5.69 0.97
N CYS A 20 7.38 -6.28 1.84
CA CYS A 20 7.03 -7.18 2.95
C CYS A 20 6.57 -8.60 2.55
N THR A 21 6.55 -8.94 1.26
CA THR A 21 6.12 -10.30 0.83
C THR A 21 7.03 -11.41 1.37
N LYS A 22 8.34 -11.16 1.50
CA LYS A 22 9.31 -12.12 2.08
C LYS A 22 9.29 -12.18 3.61
N PHE A 23 8.56 -11.30 4.29
CA PHE A 23 8.62 -11.21 5.76
C PHE A 23 8.16 -12.51 6.42
N ALA A 24 7.03 -13.05 5.99
CA ALA A 24 6.51 -14.31 6.50
C ALA A 24 7.41 -15.51 6.15
N GLU A 25 8.11 -15.48 5.01
CA GLU A 25 9.09 -16.53 4.66
C GLU A 25 10.29 -16.54 5.61
N LEU A 26 10.76 -15.35 6.01
CA LEU A 26 11.91 -15.18 6.90
C LEU A 26 11.57 -15.44 8.37
N TRP A 27 10.38 -15.02 8.81
CA TRP A 27 10.00 -14.96 10.22
C TRP A 27 8.85 -15.91 10.62
N GLY A 28 8.30 -16.64 9.66
CA GLY A 28 7.18 -17.57 9.82
C GLY A 28 5.80 -16.92 9.72
N ASP A 29 5.64 -15.68 10.19
CA ASP A 29 4.40 -14.89 10.08
C ASP A 29 4.72 -13.39 10.30
N ASP A 30 3.77 -12.50 9.98
CA ASP A 30 3.84 -11.05 10.24
C ASP A 30 3.13 -10.61 11.53
N LYS A 31 2.76 -11.59 12.36
CA LYS A 31 2.00 -11.48 13.59
C LYS A 31 2.36 -12.61 14.53
N PHE A 32 2.01 -12.48 15.81
CA PHE A 32 2.28 -13.52 16.79
C PHE A 32 1.24 -13.54 17.91
N PHE A 33 1.08 -14.70 18.53
CA PHE A 33 0.24 -14.90 19.70
C PHE A 33 0.88 -15.94 20.62
N PHE A 34 1.13 -15.60 21.88
CA PHE A 34 1.63 -16.54 22.88
C PHE A 34 1.20 -16.13 24.29
N GLU A 35 1.30 -17.07 25.22
CA GLU A 35 1.13 -16.81 26.66
C GLU A 35 2.48 -16.91 27.36
N GLN A 36 2.75 -15.96 28.25
CA GLN A 36 3.91 -16.01 29.13
C GLN A 36 3.53 -15.48 30.52
N ASN A 37 3.84 -16.26 31.57
CA ASN A 37 3.57 -15.90 32.97
C ASN A 37 2.10 -15.52 33.25
N GLY A 38 1.15 -16.10 32.53
CA GLY A 38 -0.28 -15.79 32.65
C GLY A 38 -0.72 -14.52 31.92
N THR A 39 0.18 -13.81 31.24
CA THR A 39 -0.13 -12.68 30.36
C THR A 39 -0.17 -13.16 28.91
N ILE A 40 -1.19 -12.74 28.16
CA ILE A 40 -1.29 -12.94 26.71
C ILE A 40 -0.51 -11.85 25.99
N HIS A 41 0.36 -12.25 25.07
CA HIS A 41 1.09 -11.36 24.18
C HIS A 41 0.60 -11.57 22.76
N VAL A 42 0.12 -10.50 22.13
CA VAL A 42 -0.40 -10.53 20.77
C VAL A 42 0.16 -9.37 19.96
N GLY A 43 0.77 -9.68 18.83
CA GLY A 43 1.33 -8.69 17.91
C GLY A 43 0.70 -8.78 16.54
N LEU A 44 0.42 -7.62 15.94
CA LEU A 44 -0.15 -7.52 14.60
C LEU A 44 0.62 -6.54 13.72
N ASN A 45 0.68 -6.87 12.44
CA ASN A 45 1.09 -5.95 11.41
C ASN A 45 0.08 -4.79 11.28
N SER A 46 0.61 -3.60 11.01
CA SER A 46 -0.18 -2.40 10.66
C SER A 46 0.35 -1.69 9.43
N GLY A 47 1.47 -2.13 8.86
CA GLY A 47 1.96 -1.65 7.57
C GLY A 47 1.18 -2.29 6.44
N VAL A 48 0.86 -1.49 5.42
CA VAL A 48 0.18 -1.97 4.23
C VAL A 48 1.22 -2.43 3.20
N TYR A 49 1.14 -3.68 2.75
CA TYR A 49 2.09 -4.26 1.79
C TYR A 49 2.22 -3.36 0.55
N TRP A 50 3.46 -3.10 0.11
CA TRP A 50 3.81 -2.20 -1.00
C TRP A 50 3.34 -0.74 -0.87
N ARG A 51 2.83 -0.34 0.30
CA ARG A 51 2.37 1.03 0.60
C ARG A 51 3.09 1.55 1.85
N GLY A 52 3.32 2.86 1.88
CA GLY A 52 4.08 3.53 2.94
C GLY A 52 3.28 4.63 3.63
N GLY A 53 3.88 5.23 4.66
CA GLY A 53 3.33 6.37 5.39
C GLY A 53 2.46 5.94 6.58
N GLY A 54 1.17 5.70 6.34
CA GLY A 54 0.18 5.37 7.37
C GLY A 54 -0.07 3.87 7.55
N GLY A 55 -0.72 3.53 8.64
CA GLY A 55 -1.08 2.17 8.99
C GLY A 55 -2.54 1.82 8.72
N HIS A 56 -2.79 0.51 8.58
CA HIS A 56 -4.11 -0.11 8.47
C HIS A 56 -4.02 -1.53 9.00
N VAL A 57 -4.98 -1.96 9.82
CA VAL A 57 -5.08 -3.38 10.23
C VAL A 57 -6.08 -4.09 9.33
N SER A 58 -5.64 -5.10 8.59
CA SER A 58 -6.46 -5.77 7.58
C SER A 58 -7.71 -6.44 8.20
N PRO A 59 -8.85 -6.55 7.47
CA PRO A 59 -9.98 -7.35 7.91
C PRO A 59 -9.60 -8.78 8.32
N GLU A 60 -8.63 -9.38 7.64
CA GLU A 60 -8.08 -10.70 7.93
C GLU A 60 -7.39 -10.74 9.30
N ASP A 61 -6.57 -9.74 9.61
CA ASP A 61 -5.87 -9.63 10.89
C ASP A 61 -6.82 -9.28 12.04
N LEU A 62 -7.84 -8.46 11.78
CA LEU A 62 -8.90 -8.18 12.74
C LEU A 62 -9.70 -9.44 13.07
N ASN A 63 -10.07 -10.23 12.05
CA ASN A 63 -10.75 -11.51 12.25
C ASN A 63 -9.86 -12.51 12.98
N TRP A 64 -8.58 -12.60 12.62
CA TRP A 64 -7.60 -13.41 13.32
C TRP A 64 -7.48 -12.99 14.80
N LEU A 65 -7.46 -11.69 15.10
CA LEU A 65 -7.39 -11.18 16.47
C LEU A 65 -8.61 -11.60 17.29
N VAL A 66 -9.80 -11.44 16.72
CA VAL A 66 -11.06 -11.91 17.35
C VAL A 66 -10.98 -13.41 17.61
N GLU A 67 -10.56 -14.20 16.63
CA GLU A 67 -10.46 -15.65 16.73
C GLU A 67 -9.43 -16.14 17.76
N LYS A 68 -8.33 -15.41 17.93
CA LYS A 68 -7.32 -15.74 18.95
C LYS A 68 -7.79 -15.36 20.35
N LEU A 69 -8.39 -14.19 20.51
CA LEU A 69 -8.80 -13.69 21.82
C LEU A 69 -10.10 -14.33 22.33
N LYS A 70 -10.98 -14.87 21.48
CA LYS A 70 -12.28 -15.43 21.92
C LYS A 70 -12.18 -16.51 23.00
N ASN A 71 -11.05 -17.23 23.07
CA ASN A 71 -10.81 -18.28 24.05
C ASN A 71 -9.95 -17.82 25.25
N VAL A 72 -9.51 -16.56 25.24
CA VAL A 72 -8.77 -15.94 26.35
C VAL A 72 -9.75 -15.55 27.45
N ASN A 73 -9.41 -15.85 28.70
CA ASN A 73 -10.19 -15.38 29.83
C ASN A 73 -10.18 -13.83 29.86
N PRO A 74 -11.34 -13.14 29.87
CA PRO A 74 -11.38 -11.67 29.85
C PRO A 74 -10.58 -10.98 30.97
N ASN A 75 -10.38 -11.65 32.10
CA ASN A 75 -9.59 -11.15 33.24
C ASN A 75 -8.08 -11.51 33.14
N GLN A 76 -7.67 -12.22 32.10
CA GLN A 76 -6.28 -12.51 31.82
C GLN A 76 -5.65 -11.29 31.16
N GLY A 77 -4.50 -10.84 31.69
CA GLY A 77 -3.84 -9.65 31.19
C GLY A 77 -3.40 -9.80 29.73
N VAL A 78 -3.60 -8.76 28.93
CA VAL A 78 -3.17 -8.72 27.52
C VAL A 78 -2.16 -7.59 27.30
N ILE A 79 -1.04 -7.89 26.65
CA ILE A 79 -0.11 -6.90 26.08
C ILE A 79 -0.19 -6.98 24.56
N PHE A 80 -0.54 -5.86 23.94
CA PHE A 80 -0.72 -5.75 22.50
C PHE A 80 0.49 -5.07 21.85
N TYR A 81 0.96 -5.58 20.72
CA TYR A 81 2.13 -5.08 20.00
C TYR A 81 1.73 -4.66 18.59
N ILE A 82 2.14 -3.46 18.19
CA ILE A 82 1.86 -2.90 16.86
C ILE A 82 2.93 -1.89 16.48
N HIS A 83 3.22 -1.71 15.19
CA HIS A 83 4.23 -0.73 14.78
C HIS A 83 3.76 0.72 14.97
N HIS A 84 2.60 1.05 14.39
CA HIS A 84 2.03 2.40 14.39
C HIS A 84 1.24 2.71 15.68
N PRO A 85 1.16 3.99 16.09
CA PRO A 85 0.21 4.46 17.10
C PRO A 85 -1.23 4.08 16.75
N LEU A 86 -2.00 3.63 17.76
CA LEU A 86 -3.44 3.36 17.63
C LEU A 86 -4.25 4.67 17.72
N ASP A 87 -3.92 5.60 16.83
CA ASP A 87 -4.58 6.89 16.65
C ASP A 87 -4.71 7.20 15.15
N GLY A 88 -4.72 8.48 14.75
CA GLY A 88 -4.79 8.88 13.34
C GLY A 88 -3.69 8.29 12.43
N ASP A 89 -2.60 7.76 12.98
CA ASP A 89 -1.57 7.04 12.22
C ASP A 89 -2.07 5.68 11.67
N VAL A 90 -3.13 5.09 12.24
CA VAL A 90 -3.78 3.88 11.71
C VAL A 90 -5.24 4.20 11.39
N ASP A 91 -5.63 4.24 10.12
CA ASP A 91 -6.95 4.72 9.68
C ASP A 91 -8.15 4.05 10.37
N ASN A 92 -7.99 2.79 10.77
CA ASN A 92 -9.00 1.95 11.38
C ASN A 92 -8.66 1.52 12.81
N TRP A 93 -7.80 2.28 13.51
CA TRP A 93 -7.34 2.02 14.88
C TRP A 93 -8.48 1.69 15.86
N PHE A 94 -9.65 2.33 15.67
CA PHE A 94 -10.83 2.14 16.51
C PHE A 94 -11.37 0.71 16.43
N LYS A 95 -11.19 -0.01 15.32
CA LYS A 95 -11.57 -1.42 15.21
C LYS A 95 -10.74 -2.30 16.14
N VAL A 96 -9.44 -2.03 16.24
CA VAL A 96 -8.53 -2.74 17.15
C VAL A 96 -8.93 -2.47 18.60
N THR A 97 -9.07 -1.20 18.99
CA THR A 97 -9.44 -0.86 20.39
C THR A 97 -10.84 -1.37 20.74
N ASN A 98 -11.77 -1.42 19.78
CA ASN A 98 -13.10 -2.02 19.95
C ASN A 98 -13.09 -3.55 20.17
N ILE A 99 -12.08 -4.27 19.67
CA ILE A 99 -11.90 -5.69 19.96
C ILE A 99 -11.28 -5.84 21.35
N LEU A 100 -10.21 -5.09 21.60
CA LEU A 100 -9.41 -5.12 22.83
C LEU A 100 -10.21 -4.75 24.08
N ARG A 101 -11.21 -3.87 23.97
CA ARG A 101 -12.04 -3.42 25.10
C ARG A 101 -12.79 -4.51 25.87
N ASN A 102 -12.89 -5.71 25.31
CA ASN A 102 -13.55 -6.84 25.97
C ASN A 102 -12.59 -7.67 26.84
N TYR A 103 -11.33 -7.24 26.97
CA TYR A 103 -10.27 -7.95 27.67
C TYR A 103 -9.48 -7.00 28.57
N ASP A 104 -8.79 -7.57 29.57
CA ASP A 104 -7.95 -6.84 30.53
C ASP A 104 -6.60 -6.40 29.90
N VAL A 105 -6.65 -5.39 29.03
CA VAL A 105 -5.47 -4.88 28.32
C VAL A 105 -4.61 -4.03 29.23
N LYS A 106 -3.36 -4.48 29.42
CA LYS A 106 -2.35 -3.86 30.30
C LYS A 106 -1.55 -2.78 29.61
N ALA A 107 -1.15 -3.01 28.35
CA ALA A 107 -0.39 -2.03 27.58
C ALA A 107 -0.42 -2.29 26.07
N VAL A 108 -0.21 -1.23 25.30
CA VAL A 108 0.18 -1.28 23.89
C VAL A 108 1.66 -0.92 23.73
N MET A 109 2.41 -1.74 22.99
CA MET A 109 3.83 -1.56 22.72
C MET A 109 4.04 -1.22 21.25
N LEU A 110 4.86 -0.20 20.95
CA LEU A 110 5.07 0.26 19.57
C LEU A 110 6.43 0.90 19.29
N GLY A 111 6.75 1.10 18.01
CA GLY A 111 8.07 1.54 17.56
C GLY A 111 8.12 2.68 16.54
N HIS A 112 7.01 3.09 15.93
CA HIS A 112 7.00 3.99 14.76
C HIS A 112 7.79 5.30 14.94
N GLY A 113 7.70 5.95 16.10
CA GLY A 113 8.34 7.25 16.35
C GLY A 113 9.78 7.18 16.85
N HIS A 114 10.38 5.99 16.95
CA HIS A 114 11.78 5.76 17.33
C HIS A 114 12.22 6.51 18.60
N SER A 115 11.34 6.66 19.58
CA SER A 115 11.58 7.44 20.81
C SER A 115 10.92 6.81 22.02
N ASN A 116 11.59 6.92 23.18
CA ASN A 116 11.08 6.43 24.46
C ASN A 116 10.04 7.41 25.00
N ARG A 117 8.77 7.02 24.99
CA ARG A 117 7.67 7.83 25.50
C ARG A 117 6.50 6.97 25.95
N LEU A 118 5.88 7.37 27.06
CA LEU A 118 4.58 6.83 27.48
C LEU A 118 3.48 7.57 26.72
N MET A 119 2.43 6.82 26.37
CA MET A 119 1.31 7.27 25.55
C MET A 119 0.00 6.68 26.09
N ASN A 120 -1.13 7.09 25.52
CA ASN A 120 -2.43 6.50 25.80
C ASN A 120 -3.27 6.47 24.53
N PHE A 121 -3.90 5.33 24.23
CA PHE A 121 -4.76 5.16 23.06
C PHE A 121 -6.15 4.72 23.52
N ASN A 122 -7.13 5.62 23.48
CA ASN A 122 -8.52 5.35 23.86
C ASN A 122 -8.65 4.71 25.26
N GLY A 123 -7.91 5.25 26.24
CA GLY A 123 -7.87 4.74 27.60
C GLY A 123 -6.81 3.67 27.86
N ILE A 124 -6.22 3.07 26.82
CA ILE A 124 -5.20 2.02 26.95
C ILE A 124 -3.82 2.65 27.15
N PRO A 125 -3.11 2.38 28.27
CA PRO A 125 -1.73 2.80 28.44
C PRO A 125 -0.84 2.22 27.34
N ALA A 126 0.13 3.00 26.88
CA ALA A 126 1.03 2.56 25.83
C ALA A 126 2.46 3.06 26.06
N ALA A 127 3.42 2.33 25.49
CA ALA A 127 4.83 2.67 25.55
C ALA A 127 5.45 2.53 24.16
N MET A 128 5.92 3.65 23.62
CA MET A 128 6.75 3.64 22.42
C MET A 128 8.21 3.48 22.81
N GLY A 129 8.91 2.63 22.07
CA GLY A 129 10.33 2.41 22.23
C GLY A 129 11.19 3.15 21.20
N ARG A 130 12.44 3.42 21.59
CA ARG A 130 13.51 3.81 20.69
C ARG A 130 13.80 2.77 19.61
N SER A 131 14.39 3.22 18.51
CA SER A 131 14.96 2.33 17.50
C SER A 131 16.22 1.61 18.01
N THR A 132 16.42 0.38 17.56
CA THR A 132 17.65 -0.42 17.72
C THR A 132 18.88 0.30 17.17
N LEU A 133 18.69 1.12 16.13
CA LEU A 133 19.71 1.95 15.51
C LEU A 133 19.22 3.41 15.42
N SER A 134 19.91 4.34 16.08
CA SER A 134 19.59 5.76 15.99
C SER A 134 20.17 6.41 14.73
N LYS A 135 19.65 7.59 14.36
CA LYS A 135 20.22 8.41 13.25
C LYS A 135 21.69 8.78 13.47
N THR A 136 22.18 8.76 14.71
CA THR A 136 23.57 9.03 15.07
C THR A 136 24.42 7.76 15.18
N LYS A 137 23.92 6.61 14.71
CA LYS A 137 24.57 5.29 14.76
C LYS A 137 24.85 4.77 16.18
N SER A 138 24.15 5.29 17.21
CA SER A 138 24.15 4.64 18.52
C SER A 138 23.16 3.49 18.52
N TRP A 139 23.64 2.30 18.92
CA TRP A 139 22.75 1.16 19.17
C TRP A 139 22.04 1.35 20.51
N GLY A 140 20.87 0.74 20.65
CA GLY A 140 20.20 0.64 21.94
C GLY A 140 18.79 0.08 21.82
N TYR A 141 18.29 -0.53 22.88
CA TYR A 141 17.00 -1.19 22.91
C TYR A 141 16.31 -0.92 24.24
N ASN A 142 15.04 -1.29 24.33
CA ASN A 142 14.32 -1.23 25.60
C ASN A 142 14.28 -2.61 26.26
N LEU A 143 14.62 -2.62 27.54
CA LEU A 143 14.36 -3.73 28.44
C LEU A 143 13.08 -3.40 29.22
N VAL A 144 12.09 -4.29 29.13
CA VAL A 144 10.83 -4.15 29.85
C VAL A 144 10.80 -5.20 30.95
N SER A 145 10.81 -4.73 32.20
CA SER A 145 10.66 -5.59 33.38
C SER A 145 9.19 -5.67 33.75
N GLU A 146 8.64 -6.88 33.67
CA GLU A 146 7.26 -7.18 34.05
C GLU A 146 7.20 -7.57 35.53
N THR A 147 6.55 -6.76 36.35
CA THR A 147 6.24 -7.08 37.75
C THR A 147 4.78 -7.49 37.89
N LYS A 148 4.36 -7.85 39.11
CA LYS A 148 2.96 -8.18 39.42
C LYS A 148 2.02 -7.01 39.13
N ASP A 149 2.46 -5.79 39.40
CA ASP A 149 1.65 -4.57 39.39
C ASP A 149 2.05 -3.56 38.32
N SER A 150 3.18 -3.74 37.64
CA SER A 150 3.75 -2.75 36.73
C SER A 150 4.51 -3.37 35.55
N LEU A 151 4.66 -2.57 34.50
CA LEU A 151 5.65 -2.73 33.45
C LEU A 151 6.64 -1.58 33.61
N LEU A 152 7.92 -1.89 33.83
CA LEU A 152 8.98 -0.91 34.04
C LEU A 152 9.91 -0.91 32.83
N PHE A 153 10.20 0.27 32.30
CA PHE A 153 10.92 0.43 31.06
C PHE A 153 12.30 1.02 31.29
N PHE A 154 13.30 0.36 30.71
CA PHE A 154 14.71 0.75 30.79
C PHE A 154 15.30 0.84 29.39
N GLU A 155 16.13 1.84 29.15
CA GLU A 155 16.91 1.97 27.94
C GLU A 155 18.28 1.35 28.16
N VAL A 156 18.70 0.48 27.24
CA VAL A 156 20.06 -0.06 27.20
C VAL A 156 20.75 0.47 25.96
N ASN A 157 21.94 1.05 26.11
CA ASN A 157 22.72 1.60 25.00
C ASN A 157 24.23 1.56 25.32
N ASN A 158 25.05 2.19 24.48
CA ASN A 158 26.50 2.25 24.69
C ASN A 158 26.95 3.08 25.92
N LYS A 159 26.06 3.89 26.51
CA LYS A 159 26.34 4.74 27.68
C LYS A 159 25.75 4.19 28.97
N SER A 160 24.68 3.40 28.89
CA SER A 160 24.02 2.81 30.05
C SER A 160 23.62 1.37 29.82
N ALA A 161 23.80 0.57 30.87
CA ALA A 161 23.37 -0.82 30.91
C ALA A 161 21.85 -0.96 31.15
N ALA A 162 21.18 0.03 31.76
CA ALA A 162 19.73 0.08 31.99
C ALA A 162 19.30 1.43 32.62
N ASP A 163 18.97 2.44 31.81
CA ASP A 163 18.42 3.71 32.27
C ASP A 163 16.90 3.64 32.37
N PHE A 164 16.34 3.74 33.58
CA PHE A 164 14.89 3.80 33.76
C PHE A 164 14.31 5.07 33.12
N TRP A 165 13.23 4.92 32.34
CA TRP A 165 12.58 6.05 31.69
C TRP A 165 11.05 6.09 31.84
N GLY A 166 10.42 5.02 32.31
CA GLY A 166 8.96 5.03 32.48
C GLY A 166 8.40 3.76 33.09
N GLY A 167 7.13 3.84 33.50
CA GLY A 167 6.38 2.70 34.02
C GLY A 167 4.90 2.79 33.69
N ILE A 168 4.27 1.63 33.47
CA ILE A 168 2.82 1.48 33.30
C ILE A 168 2.30 0.60 34.41
N ALA A 169 1.33 1.08 35.18
CA ALA A 169 0.67 0.30 36.21
C ALA A 169 -0.35 -0.67 35.58
N LYS A 170 -0.37 -1.93 36.02
CA LYS A 170 -1.25 -3.01 35.54
C LYS A 170 -2.60 -3.08 36.24
N ASN A 171 -2.76 -2.36 37.34
CA ASN A 171 -3.98 -2.30 38.16
C ASN A 171 -4.91 -1.14 37.74
N ASN A 172 -4.64 -0.48 36.61
CA ASN A 172 -5.53 0.53 36.08
C ASN A 172 -6.81 -0.12 35.53
N ASP A 173 -7.96 0.37 35.97
CA ASP A 173 -9.27 -0.02 35.45
C ASP A 173 -9.44 0.63 34.07
N THR A 174 -8.96 -0.04 33.02
CA THR A 174 -8.92 0.49 31.65
C THR A 174 -10.31 0.41 31.02
N THR A 175 -11.15 1.40 31.28
CA THR A 175 -12.42 1.54 30.56
C THR A 175 -12.13 2.05 29.14
N ILE A 176 -12.28 1.17 28.14
CA ILE A 176 -12.07 1.50 26.73
C ILE A 176 -13.43 1.79 26.08
N SER A 177 -13.63 3.04 25.69
CA SER A 177 -14.87 3.50 25.05
C SER A 177 -15.05 2.88 23.67
N LYS A 178 -16.29 2.47 23.34
CA LYS A 178 -16.62 2.02 21.99
C LYS A 178 -16.63 3.23 21.06
N ILE A 179 -15.98 3.10 19.91
CA ILE A 179 -15.98 4.13 18.88
C ILE A 179 -16.69 3.63 17.63
N ASP A 180 -17.59 4.43 17.08
CA ASP A 180 -18.28 4.15 15.82
C ASP A 180 -17.52 4.80 14.66
N SER A 181 -17.27 4.04 13.59
CA SER A 181 -16.65 4.55 12.36
C SER A 181 -17.38 5.75 11.75
N LEU A 182 -18.70 5.85 11.94
CA LEU A 182 -19.50 6.94 11.41
C LEU A 182 -19.12 8.31 11.99
N GLN A 183 -18.39 8.35 13.11
CA GLN A 183 -17.92 9.59 13.70
C GLN A 183 -16.81 10.27 12.88
N PHE A 184 -16.14 9.55 11.97
CA PHE A 184 -15.00 10.06 11.20
C PHE A 184 -15.37 10.46 9.76
N ILE A 185 -16.50 9.97 9.23
CA ILE A 185 -16.89 10.14 7.83
C ILE A 185 -18.31 10.73 7.80
N ASN A 186 -18.41 12.05 7.65
CA ASN A 186 -19.65 12.71 7.27
C ASN A 186 -19.40 13.66 6.11
N TYR A 187 -19.24 13.08 4.92
CA TYR A 187 -19.53 13.79 3.69
C TYR A 187 -21.04 13.70 3.51
N ASP A 188 -21.76 14.77 3.18
CA ASP A 188 -23.20 14.73 2.90
C ASP A 188 -23.49 13.85 1.67
N VAL A 189 -23.38 12.53 1.83
CA VAL A 189 -23.51 11.53 0.77
C VAL A 189 -24.56 10.51 1.18
N ASN A 190 -25.41 10.14 0.22
CA ASN A 190 -26.38 9.08 0.41
C ASN A 190 -25.72 7.74 0.06
N LEU A 191 -25.61 6.84 1.04
CA LEU A 191 -25.15 5.48 0.82
C LEU A 191 -26.18 4.73 -0.05
N LEU A 192 -25.83 4.47 -1.32
CA LEU A 192 -26.69 3.70 -2.22
C LEU A 192 -26.64 2.20 -1.92
N TRP A 193 -25.44 1.65 -1.74
CA TRP A 193 -25.23 0.25 -1.37
C TRP A 193 -23.84 0.07 -0.73
N LYS A 194 -23.66 -1.05 -0.02
CA LYS A 194 -22.40 -1.45 0.61
C LYS A 194 -22.20 -2.95 0.43
N LYS A 195 -20.98 -3.37 0.10
CA LYS A 195 -20.57 -4.77 0.04
C LYS A 195 -19.36 -4.99 0.94
N GLU A 196 -19.43 -6.00 1.80
CA GLU A 196 -18.29 -6.41 2.65
C GLU A 196 -17.62 -7.62 2.00
N LEU A 197 -16.35 -7.47 1.59
CA LEU A 197 -15.57 -8.54 0.97
C LEU A 197 -14.88 -9.44 1.99
N ASN A 198 -14.77 -9.00 3.25
CA ASN A 198 -14.05 -9.68 4.35
C ASN A 198 -12.57 -10.01 4.05
N VAL A 199 -12.02 -9.42 3.00
CA VAL A 199 -10.64 -9.55 2.55
C VAL A 199 -10.20 -8.16 2.10
N SER A 200 -8.95 -7.80 2.39
CA SER A 200 -8.33 -6.56 1.95
C SER A 200 -8.36 -6.46 0.43
N MET A 201 -8.67 -5.28 -0.10
CA MET A 201 -8.47 -5.01 -1.53
C MET A 201 -6.98 -4.78 -1.78
N SER A 202 -6.42 -5.44 -2.79
CA SER A 202 -5.02 -5.25 -3.19
C SER A 202 -4.84 -4.12 -4.19
N ALA A 203 -5.89 -3.77 -4.92
CA ALA A 203 -5.91 -2.68 -5.88
C ALA A 203 -7.16 -1.79 -5.66
N SER A 204 -7.08 -0.54 -6.13
CA SER A 204 -8.22 0.38 -6.12
C SER A 204 -9.37 -0.19 -6.94
N LEU A 205 -10.61 0.06 -6.48
CA LEU A 205 -11.83 -0.26 -7.20
C LEU A 205 -11.77 0.34 -8.62
N PHE A 206 -12.04 -0.49 -9.63
CA PHE A 206 -11.92 -0.11 -11.03
C PHE A 206 -13.30 -0.01 -11.68
N PRO A 207 -13.77 1.20 -12.02
CA PRO A 207 -14.95 1.36 -12.87
C PRO A 207 -14.54 1.07 -14.32
N GLY A 208 -15.06 -0.03 -14.86
CA GLY A 208 -15.03 -0.31 -16.28
C GLY A 208 -16.08 0.48 -17.05
N ASN A 209 -16.34 0.07 -18.29
CA ASN A 209 -17.31 0.78 -19.15
C ASN A 209 -18.75 0.68 -18.61
N ASP A 210 -19.14 -0.52 -18.18
CA ASP A 210 -20.50 -0.86 -17.77
C ASP A 210 -20.55 -1.70 -16.47
N LYS A 211 -19.39 -2.03 -15.93
CA LYS A 211 -19.22 -2.90 -14.75
C LYS A 211 -18.16 -2.34 -13.81
N LEU A 212 -18.16 -2.85 -12.60
CA LEU A 212 -17.27 -2.44 -11.52
C LEU A 212 -16.44 -3.64 -11.07
N PHE A 213 -15.13 -3.47 -10.98
CA PHE A 213 -14.21 -4.54 -10.61
C PHE A 213 -13.52 -4.25 -9.29
N ALA A 214 -13.46 -5.26 -8.43
CA ALA A 214 -12.71 -5.22 -7.19
C ALA A 214 -11.76 -6.41 -7.15
N VAL A 215 -10.54 -6.21 -6.68
CA VAL A 215 -9.57 -7.30 -6.51
C VAL A 215 -9.12 -7.37 -5.07
N THR A 216 -9.18 -8.56 -4.51
CA THR A 216 -8.78 -8.83 -3.14
C THR A 216 -7.38 -9.44 -3.07
N LYS A 217 -6.72 -9.28 -1.92
CA LYS A 217 -5.35 -9.73 -1.66
C LYS A 217 -5.12 -11.22 -1.93
N ASN A 218 -6.16 -12.05 -1.77
CA ASN A 218 -6.10 -13.49 -2.06
C ASN A 218 -6.30 -13.85 -3.55
N GLY A 219 -6.25 -12.88 -4.46
CA GLY A 219 -6.36 -13.10 -5.91
C GLY A 219 -7.79 -13.25 -6.44
N MET A 220 -8.82 -12.89 -5.67
CA MET A 220 -10.20 -12.91 -6.19
C MET A 220 -10.49 -11.62 -6.95
N LEU A 221 -10.75 -11.73 -8.25
CA LEU A 221 -11.35 -10.68 -9.08
C LEU A 221 -12.87 -10.81 -9.00
N HIS A 222 -13.51 -9.78 -8.47
CA HIS A 222 -14.97 -9.67 -8.43
C HIS A 222 -15.46 -8.71 -9.52
N CYS A 223 -16.55 -9.07 -10.18
CA CYS A 223 -17.25 -8.20 -11.11
C CYS A 223 -18.66 -7.90 -10.61
N TYR A 224 -19.00 -6.62 -10.58
CA TYR A 224 -20.28 -6.10 -10.13
C TYR A 224 -20.91 -5.21 -11.19
N THR A 225 -22.23 -5.06 -11.12
CA THR A 225 -22.93 -3.90 -11.66
C THR A 225 -22.69 -2.67 -10.78
N PHE A 226 -22.94 -1.46 -11.30
CA PHE A 226 -22.80 -0.22 -10.53
C PHE A 226 -23.78 -0.07 -9.36
N ASP A 227 -24.86 -0.86 -9.31
CA ASP A 227 -25.78 -0.95 -8.17
C ASP A 227 -25.40 -2.05 -7.16
N GLY A 228 -24.23 -2.71 -7.34
CA GLY A 228 -23.62 -3.59 -6.35
C GLY A 228 -24.00 -5.08 -6.46
N LYS A 229 -24.71 -5.50 -7.52
CA LYS A 229 -24.99 -6.92 -7.77
C LYS A 229 -23.74 -7.61 -8.32
N GLU A 230 -23.29 -8.67 -7.66
CA GLU A 230 -22.18 -9.51 -8.14
C GLU A 230 -22.63 -10.30 -9.37
N LEU A 231 -21.89 -10.15 -10.47
CA LEU A 231 -22.15 -10.84 -11.73
C LEU A 231 -21.37 -12.16 -11.80
N TRP A 232 -20.08 -12.10 -11.47
CA TRP A 232 -19.19 -13.25 -11.40
C TRP A 232 -17.98 -12.92 -10.53
N LYS A 233 -17.24 -13.97 -10.17
CA LYS A 233 -15.93 -13.86 -9.51
C LYS A 233 -14.97 -14.88 -10.11
N TYR A 234 -13.69 -14.53 -10.17
CA TYR A 234 -12.64 -15.34 -10.76
C TYR A 234 -11.43 -15.36 -9.83
N ASN A 235 -10.88 -16.54 -9.56
CA ASN A 235 -9.65 -16.68 -8.81
C ASN A 235 -8.48 -16.62 -9.79
N THR A 236 -7.64 -15.59 -9.69
CA THR A 236 -6.44 -15.45 -10.53
C THR A 236 -5.35 -16.44 -10.17
N HIS A 237 -5.47 -17.15 -9.05
CA HIS A 237 -4.47 -18.07 -8.51
C HIS A 237 -3.11 -17.43 -8.22
N GLY A 238 -3.06 -16.09 -8.17
CA GLY A 238 -1.86 -15.30 -7.95
C GLY A 238 -2.19 -13.96 -7.28
N THR A 239 -1.15 -13.27 -6.85
CA THR A 239 -1.26 -12.00 -6.15
C THR A 239 -1.43 -10.86 -7.14
N VAL A 240 -2.60 -10.24 -7.17
CA VAL A 240 -2.87 -9.11 -8.07
C VAL A 240 -2.57 -7.80 -7.36
N PHE A 241 -1.55 -7.08 -7.82
CA PHE A 241 -1.23 -5.73 -7.33
C PHE A 241 -1.59 -4.64 -8.35
N SER A 242 -1.60 -5.01 -9.63
CA SER A 242 -2.00 -4.14 -10.72
C SER A 242 -3.50 -4.00 -10.79
N ARG A 243 -4.00 -2.77 -10.93
CA ARG A 243 -5.41 -2.53 -11.24
C ARG A 243 -5.76 -3.25 -12.56
N PRO A 244 -6.85 -4.05 -12.60
CA PRO A 244 -7.39 -4.58 -13.84
C PRO A 244 -7.67 -3.47 -14.85
N VAL A 245 -7.62 -3.80 -16.13
CA VAL A 245 -8.04 -2.88 -17.18
C VAL A 245 -9.07 -3.54 -18.10
N GLN A 246 -10.16 -2.83 -18.38
CA GLN A 246 -11.16 -3.26 -19.35
C GLN A 246 -10.98 -2.48 -20.66
N ASN A 247 -10.99 -3.19 -21.78
CA ASN A 247 -11.25 -2.62 -23.10
C ASN A 247 -12.30 -3.50 -23.79
N ARG A 248 -13.40 -2.86 -24.22
CA ARG A 248 -14.58 -3.53 -24.78
C ARG A 248 -15.07 -4.67 -23.87
N ASP A 249 -15.04 -5.90 -24.38
CA ASP A 249 -15.55 -7.11 -23.74
C ASP A 249 -14.48 -7.94 -23.03
N ILE A 250 -13.25 -7.41 -22.92
CA ILE A 250 -12.13 -8.09 -22.25
C ILE A 250 -11.65 -7.27 -21.04
N VAL A 251 -11.35 -7.99 -19.96
CA VAL A 251 -10.61 -7.48 -18.81
C VAL A 251 -9.25 -8.17 -18.75
N ALA A 252 -8.17 -7.40 -18.68
CA ALA A 252 -6.83 -7.92 -18.41
C ALA A 252 -6.45 -7.71 -16.94
N VAL A 253 -5.79 -8.72 -16.37
CA VAL A 253 -5.23 -8.68 -15.01
C VAL A 253 -3.82 -9.24 -15.02
N GLY A 254 -2.92 -8.59 -14.28
CA GLY A 254 -1.54 -9.01 -14.09
C GLY A 254 -1.26 -9.40 -12.64
N THR A 255 -0.39 -10.39 -12.44
CA THR A 255 0.01 -10.89 -11.12
C THR A 255 1.48 -10.62 -10.81
N ILE A 256 1.84 -10.57 -9.52
CA ILE A 256 3.24 -10.47 -9.07
C ILE A 256 4.03 -11.72 -9.45
N GLU A 257 3.36 -12.86 -9.65
CA GLU A 257 3.99 -14.10 -10.11
C GLU A 257 4.36 -14.04 -11.61
N GLY A 258 3.93 -13.00 -12.33
CA GLY A 258 4.26 -12.78 -13.74
C GLY A 258 3.23 -13.30 -14.72
N ASP A 259 2.03 -13.64 -14.26
CA ASP A 259 0.93 -14.08 -15.12
C ASP A 259 0.15 -12.88 -15.65
N LEU A 260 -0.05 -12.84 -16.97
CA LEU A 260 -0.98 -11.93 -17.64
C LEU A 260 -2.14 -12.75 -18.18
N LEU A 261 -3.36 -12.43 -17.74
CA LEU A 261 -4.56 -13.15 -18.12
C LEU A 261 -5.65 -12.20 -18.61
N THR A 262 -6.41 -12.66 -19.60
CA THR A 262 -7.54 -11.95 -20.18
C THR A 262 -8.83 -12.72 -19.94
N ILE A 263 -9.88 -12.01 -19.57
CA ILE A 263 -11.14 -12.58 -19.11
C ILE A 263 -12.28 -11.93 -19.89
N ASN A 264 -13.23 -12.75 -20.34
CA ASN A 264 -14.46 -12.23 -20.94
C ASN A 264 -15.27 -11.51 -19.88
N VAL A 265 -15.57 -10.23 -20.12
CA VAL A 265 -16.20 -9.36 -19.14
C VAL A 265 -17.63 -9.79 -18.77
N ASN A 266 -18.31 -10.50 -19.66
CA ASN A 266 -19.71 -10.88 -19.49
C ASN A 266 -19.86 -12.24 -18.81
N THR A 267 -18.96 -13.19 -19.08
CA THR A 267 -19.03 -14.55 -18.53
C THR A 267 -18.11 -14.77 -17.33
N GLY A 268 -17.02 -14.00 -17.22
CA GLY A 268 -15.96 -14.25 -16.24
C GLY A 268 -15.03 -15.40 -16.62
N GLU A 269 -15.13 -15.92 -17.85
CA GLU A 269 -14.27 -17.01 -18.34
C GLU A 269 -12.94 -16.48 -18.87
N THR A 270 -11.86 -17.19 -18.56
CA THR A 270 -10.52 -16.90 -19.08
C THR A 270 -10.46 -17.15 -20.58
N LEU A 271 -9.94 -16.17 -21.31
CA LEU A 271 -9.73 -16.22 -22.74
C LEU A 271 -8.30 -16.64 -23.08
N GLN A 272 -7.30 -15.98 -22.48
CA GLN A 272 -5.89 -16.28 -22.64
C GLN A 272 -5.15 -16.12 -21.31
N LEU A 273 -4.02 -16.83 -21.18
CA LEU A 273 -3.08 -16.71 -20.06
C LEU A 273 -1.67 -16.94 -20.58
N ILE A 274 -0.77 -16.02 -20.27
CA ILE A 274 0.67 -16.17 -20.53
C ILE A 274 1.47 -15.88 -19.26
N GLY A 275 2.64 -16.49 -19.14
CA GLY A 275 3.65 -16.11 -18.14
C GLY A 275 4.70 -15.22 -18.80
N ILE A 276 4.88 -14.00 -18.29
CA ILE A 276 5.90 -13.04 -18.75
C ILE A 276 7.29 -13.38 -18.17
N GLY A 277 7.35 -14.21 -17.12
CA GLY A 277 8.60 -14.67 -16.52
C GLY A 277 9.22 -13.69 -15.52
N GLU A 278 8.50 -12.60 -15.20
CA GLU A 278 8.91 -11.59 -14.23
C GLU A 278 7.70 -10.89 -13.60
N PRO A 279 7.81 -10.41 -12.34
CA PRO A 279 6.68 -9.82 -11.63
C PRO A 279 6.08 -8.61 -12.35
N ILE A 280 4.77 -8.62 -12.54
CA ILE A 280 4.02 -7.47 -13.05
C ILE A 280 3.74 -6.53 -11.87
N THR A 281 4.33 -5.35 -11.89
CA THR A 281 4.31 -4.40 -10.76
C THR A 281 3.65 -3.06 -11.10
N SER A 282 3.58 -2.70 -12.39
CA SER A 282 2.88 -1.48 -12.80
C SER A 282 1.37 -1.66 -12.71
N GLN A 283 0.62 -0.56 -12.65
CA GLN A 283 -0.80 -0.65 -12.99
C GLN A 283 -0.95 -0.92 -14.49
N LEU A 284 -2.04 -1.58 -14.91
CA LEU A 284 -2.29 -1.85 -16.32
C LEU A 284 -3.06 -0.71 -16.98
N ILE A 285 -2.71 -0.42 -18.23
CA ILE A 285 -3.55 0.40 -19.11
C ILE A 285 -3.76 -0.32 -20.43
N SER A 286 -4.85 0.04 -21.09
CA SER A 286 -5.16 -0.44 -22.43
C SER A 286 -5.53 0.73 -23.32
N TYR A 287 -5.21 0.62 -24.60
CA TYR A 287 -5.56 1.61 -25.61
C TYR A 287 -5.78 0.91 -26.94
N ASP A 288 -6.58 1.54 -27.79
CA ASP A 288 -6.78 1.06 -29.15
C ASP A 288 -5.56 1.41 -30.01
N LEU A 289 -5.11 0.44 -30.81
CA LEU A 289 -3.98 0.61 -31.71
C LEU A 289 -4.17 -0.21 -32.99
N ARG A 290 -3.35 0.05 -34.00
CA ARG A 290 -3.32 -0.76 -35.22
C ARG A 290 -2.09 -1.65 -35.23
N ASN A 291 -2.31 -2.96 -35.20
CA ASN A 291 -1.26 -3.96 -35.35
C ASN A 291 -1.41 -4.65 -36.71
N ASN A 292 -0.37 -4.63 -37.54
CA ASN A 292 -0.39 -5.21 -38.89
C ASN A 292 -1.61 -4.80 -39.74
N GLY A 293 -1.99 -3.51 -39.65
CA GLY A 293 -3.12 -2.93 -40.39
C GLY A 293 -4.50 -3.23 -39.80
N LYS A 294 -4.61 -4.12 -38.81
CA LYS A 294 -5.87 -4.44 -38.13
C LYS A 294 -6.02 -3.58 -36.87
N LEU A 295 -7.23 -3.06 -36.67
CA LEU A 295 -7.58 -2.39 -35.42
C LEU A 295 -7.68 -3.45 -34.33
N THR A 296 -6.97 -3.22 -33.22
CA THR A 296 -6.98 -4.06 -32.03
C THR A 296 -6.87 -3.17 -30.78
N ALA A 297 -6.66 -3.77 -29.61
CA ALA A 297 -6.30 -3.09 -28.38
C ALA A 297 -4.98 -3.66 -27.84
N GLY A 298 -4.11 -2.80 -27.35
CA GLY A 298 -2.92 -3.19 -26.61
C GLY A 298 -3.14 -3.10 -25.11
N VAL A 299 -2.46 -3.95 -24.35
CA VAL A 299 -2.30 -3.82 -22.89
C VAL A 299 -0.84 -3.54 -22.56
N ILE A 300 -0.61 -2.48 -21.80
CA ILE A 300 0.72 -2.10 -21.31
C ILE A 300 0.97 -2.71 -19.95
N VAL A 301 2.12 -3.35 -19.82
CA VAL A 301 2.57 -4.06 -18.63
C VAL A 301 4.00 -3.64 -18.30
N GLY A 302 4.24 -3.13 -17.09
CA GLY A 302 5.57 -2.83 -16.56
C GLY A 302 5.95 -3.79 -15.44
N THR A 303 7.22 -4.18 -15.39
CA THR A 303 7.69 -5.24 -14.49
C THR A 303 8.69 -4.75 -13.44
N ALA A 304 8.96 -5.61 -12.45
CA ALA A 304 9.95 -5.36 -11.40
C ALA A 304 11.38 -5.15 -11.92
N ASN A 305 11.68 -5.65 -13.13
CA ASN A 305 13.00 -5.57 -13.74
C ASN A 305 13.19 -4.34 -14.64
N GLY A 306 12.18 -3.47 -14.78
CA GLY A 306 12.26 -2.29 -15.64
C GLY A 306 11.87 -2.54 -17.10
N ASN A 307 11.27 -3.68 -17.40
CA ASN A 307 10.79 -3.96 -18.74
C ASN A 307 9.35 -3.49 -18.91
N LEU A 308 9.06 -2.86 -20.04
CA LEU A 308 7.74 -2.45 -20.46
C LEU A 308 7.33 -3.24 -21.70
N PHE A 309 6.19 -3.90 -21.64
CA PHE A 309 5.66 -4.68 -22.75
C PHE A 309 4.32 -4.12 -23.22
N CYS A 310 4.05 -4.29 -24.51
CA CYS A 310 2.72 -4.17 -25.08
C CYS A 310 2.32 -5.50 -25.70
N TYR A 311 1.25 -6.09 -25.17
CA TYR A 311 0.65 -7.29 -25.73
C TYR A 311 -0.66 -6.94 -26.42
N ASP A 312 -1.00 -7.67 -27.48
CA ASP A 312 -2.35 -7.64 -28.04
C ASP A 312 -3.33 -8.17 -26.98
N LEU A 313 -4.39 -7.42 -26.71
CA LEU A 313 -5.31 -7.74 -25.63
C LEU A 313 -6.14 -9.02 -25.89
N TYR A 314 -6.33 -9.41 -27.15
CA TYR A 314 -7.15 -10.57 -27.50
C TYR A 314 -6.32 -11.85 -27.61
N SER A 315 -5.16 -11.77 -28.26
CA SER A 315 -4.29 -12.94 -28.48
C SER A 315 -3.19 -13.10 -27.42
N LEU A 316 -2.89 -12.04 -26.67
CA LEU A 316 -1.69 -11.93 -25.83
C LEU A 316 -0.38 -12.15 -26.62
N GLU A 317 -0.39 -11.91 -27.93
CA GLU A 317 0.85 -11.85 -28.71
C GLU A 317 1.61 -10.56 -28.41
N LEU A 318 2.92 -10.66 -28.23
CA LEU A 318 3.78 -9.50 -28.01
C LEU A 318 3.78 -8.60 -29.24
N ILE A 319 3.44 -7.33 -29.06
CA ILE A 319 3.49 -6.30 -30.12
C ILE A 319 4.85 -5.62 -30.11
N TRP A 320 5.30 -5.18 -28.94
CA TRP A 320 6.62 -4.58 -28.74
C TRP A 320 7.04 -4.67 -27.28
N GLU A 321 8.34 -4.54 -27.05
CA GLU A 321 8.96 -4.46 -25.72
C GLU A 321 9.96 -3.30 -25.66
N ASN A 322 10.16 -2.75 -24.46
CA ASN A 322 11.13 -1.70 -24.17
C ASN A 322 11.88 -2.03 -22.87
N HIS A 323 13.21 -1.97 -22.94
CA HIS A 323 14.13 -2.28 -21.83
C HIS A 323 14.96 -1.06 -21.43
N SER A 324 14.40 0.16 -21.55
CA SER A 324 15.14 1.40 -21.30
C SER A 324 15.24 1.78 -19.82
N ALA A 325 14.34 1.25 -18.99
CA ALA A 325 14.38 1.44 -17.55
C ALA A 325 15.28 0.38 -16.90
N GLU A 326 15.96 0.78 -15.82
CA GLU A 326 16.98 -0.03 -15.14
C GLU A 326 16.50 -0.53 -13.76
N ALA A 327 15.24 -0.26 -13.41
CA ALA A 327 14.63 -0.68 -12.15
C ALA A 327 13.11 -0.81 -12.26
N MET A 328 12.47 -1.27 -11.18
CA MET A 328 11.03 -1.54 -11.09
C MET A 328 10.15 -0.39 -11.62
N ILE A 329 9.16 -0.76 -12.43
CA ILE A 329 8.07 0.12 -12.87
C ILE A 329 6.85 -0.12 -11.98
N GLU A 330 6.46 0.88 -11.18
CA GLU A 330 5.29 0.81 -10.26
C GLU A 330 4.14 1.74 -10.71
N THR A 331 4.41 2.76 -11.54
CA THR A 331 3.41 3.78 -11.91
C THR A 331 2.16 3.18 -12.55
N LEU A 332 1.08 3.98 -12.57
CA LEU A 332 0.07 3.89 -13.62
C LEU A 332 0.61 4.56 -14.89
N PRO A 333 0.93 3.81 -15.96
CA PRO A 333 1.37 4.43 -17.20
C PRO A 333 0.27 5.34 -17.75
N LEU A 334 0.67 6.41 -18.41
CA LEU A 334 -0.22 7.39 -19.02
C LEU A 334 -0.13 7.25 -20.54
N PHE A 335 -1.25 6.96 -21.19
CA PHE A 335 -1.38 7.01 -22.65
C PHE A 335 -1.95 8.37 -23.08
N VAL A 336 -1.22 9.08 -23.94
CA VAL A 336 -1.64 10.37 -24.49
C VAL A 336 -0.93 10.62 -25.82
N ASN A 337 -1.66 11.06 -26.86
CA ASN A 337 -1.11 11.47 -28.16
C ASN A 337 -0.08 10.47 -28.75
N ASP A 338 -0.44 9.18 -28.79
CA ASP A 338 0.41 8.07 -29.25
C ASP A 338 1.71 7.88 -28.44
N LYS A 339 1.71 8.31 -27.18
CA LYS A 339 2.84 8.15 -26.26
C LYS A 339 2.41 7.39 -25.02
N ILE A 340 3.31 6.56 -24.51
CA ILE A 340 3.20 5.95 -23.19
C ILE A 340 4.23 6.59 -22.29
N ILE A 341 3.76 7.18 -21.19
CA ILE A 341 4.61 7.78 -20.16
C ILE A 341 4.55 6.94 -18.91
N PHE A 342 5.70 6.65 -18.32
CA PHE A 342 5.78 5.83 -17.11
C PHE A 342 7.00 6.22 -16.28
N GLY A 343 6.93 5.98 -14.98
CA GLY A 343 8.03 6.23 -14.04
C GLY A 343 8.69 4.94 -13.59
N SER A 344 9.99 4.99 -13.33
CA SER A 344 10.81 3.88 -12.83
C SER A 344 11.56 4.26 -11.56
N TRP A 345 11.82 3.26 -10.72
CA TRP A 345 12.60 3.41 -9.49
C TRP A 345 14.09 3.71 -9.75
N ASP A 346 14.53 3.74 -11.01
CA ASP A 346 15.84 4.28 -11.44
C ASP A 346 15.90 5.83 -11.42
N ASN A 347 14.80 6.45 -10.98
CA ASN A 347 14.58 7.90 -10.83
C ASN A 347 14.24 8.65 -12.11
N TYR A 348 13.90 7.95 -13.19
CA TYR A 348 13.50 8.57 -14.45
C TYR A 348 11.99 8.44 -14.73
N LEU A 349 11.48 9.46 -15.43
CA LEU A 349 10.23 9.41 -16.17
C LEU A 349 10.56 9.14 -17.63
N TYR A 350 9.94 8.15 -18.21
CA TYR A 350 10.16 7.73 -19.59
C TYR A 350 8.96 8.07 -20.44
N CYS A 351 9.22 8.35 -21.72
CA CYS A 351 8.21 8.48 -22.75
C CYS A 351 8.62 7.62 -23.93
N VAL A 352 7.77 6.67 -24.28
CA VAL A 352 7.95 5.80 -25.45
C VAL A 352 6.82 6.01 -26.44
N ASP A 353 7.10 5.75 -27.70
CA ASP A 353 6.09 5.68 -28.75
C ASP A 353 5.15 4.50 -28.46
N ALA A 354 3.84 4.76 -28.46
CA ALA A 354 2.85 3.74 -28.12
C ALA A 354 2.76 2.62 -29.16
N ASN A 355 3.12 2.86 -30.42
CA ASN A 355 2.96 1.85 -31.46
C ASN A 355 4.18 0.94 -31.60
N THR A 356 5.36 1.43 -31.22
CA THR A 356 6.64 0.75 -31.47
C THR A 356 7.43 0.46 -30.20
N GLY A 357 7.08 1.07 -29.07
CA GLY A 357 7.87 1.00 -27.84
C GLY A 357 9.18 1.79 -27.90
N ALA A 358 9.46 2.50 -28.98
CA ALA A 358 10.72 3.24 -29.13
C ALA A 358 10.80 4.40 -28.12
N LEU A 359 11.96 4.58 -27.49
CA LEU A 359 12.19 5.67 -26.55
C LEU A 359 12.16 7.02 -27.28
N ASN A 360 11.23 7.90 -26.89
CA ASN A 360 11.17 9.28 -27.35
C ASN A 360 12.08 10.18 -26.51
N TRP A 361 11.92 10.14 -25.20
CA TRP A 361 12.73 10.89 -24.24
C TRP A 361 12.69 10.23 -22.86
N LYS A 362 13.67 10.57 -22.02
CA LYS A 362 13.64 10.30 -20.58
C LYS A 362 13.99 11.56 -19.81
N TRP A 363 13.36 11.75 -18.67
CA TRP A 363 13.46 12.95 -17.86
C TRP A 363 13.79 12.61 -16.40
N THR A 364 14.66 13.41 -15.81
CA THR A 364 14.94 13.44 -14.37
C THR A 364 15.28 14.87 -13.99
N GLU A 365 14.97 15.26 -12.76
CA GLU A 365 15.45 16.52 -12.21
C GLU A 365 16.55 16.29 -11.17
N ASN A 366 16.23 15.63 -10.05
CA ASN A 366 17.17 15.40 -8.96
C ASN A 366 17.09 13.95 -8.47
N LYS A 367 18.20 13.22 -8.60
CA LYS A 367 18.29 11.85 -8.09
C LYS A 367 18.44 11.89 -6.57
N ASN A 368 17.44 11.42 -5.85
CA ASN A 368 17.45 11.29 -4.40
C ASN A 368 16.75 9.97 -4.04
N PHE A 369 17.16 9.35 -2.93
CA PHE A 369 16.51 8.19 -2.35
C PHE A 369 14.99 8.37 -2.15
N TYR A 370 14.55 9.59 -1.78
CA TYR A 370 13.12 9.91 -1.63
C TYR A 370 12.45 10.41 -2.91
N TYR A 371 13.15 10.49 -4.04
CA TYR A 371 12.59 10.96 -5.30
C TYR A 371 12.50 9.80 -6.27
N SER A 372 11.30 9.42 -6.70
CA SER A 372 11.14 8.58 -7.88
C SER A 372 9.84 8.90 -8.60
N PRO A 373 9.86 9.14 -9.92
CA PRO A 373 8.65 9.22 -10.73
C PRO A 373 7.79 7.95 -10.66
N ALA A 374 8.36 6.80 -10.26
CA ALA A 374 7.62 5.54 -10.06
C ALA A 374 6.50 5.63 -9.04
N ALA A 375 6.63 6.52 -8.06
CA ALA A 375 5.69 6.64 -6.96
C ALA A 375 4.44 7.48 -7.32
N CYS A 376 4.43 8.16 -8.46
CA CYS A 376 3.36 9.07 -8.87
C CYS A 376 2.54 8.51 -10.04
N TRP A 377 1.23 8.74 -10.02
CA TRP A 377 0.41 8.62 -11.23
C TRP A 377 0.44 9.96 -11.95
N ALA A 378 1.19 10.04 -13.05
CA ALA A 378 1.32 11.27 -13.81
C ALA A 378 -0.03 11.67 -14.43
N VAL A 379 -0.30 12.98 -14.50
CA VAL A 379 -1.49 13.54 -15.15
C VAL A 379 -1.06 14.52 -16.24
N THR A 380 -1.93 14.80 -17.21
CA THR A 380 -1.60 15.67 -18.35
C THR A 380 -2.78 16.51 -18.80
N ASP A 381 -2.49 17.73 -19.28
CA ASP A 381 -3.42 18.60 -20.01
C ASP A 381 -3.31 18.40 -21.55
N GLY A 382 -2.55 17.40 -22.00
CA GLY A 382 -2.25 17.14 -23.41
C GLY A 382 -1.05 17.92 -23.97
N LYS A 383 -0.50 18.87 -23.21
CA LYS A 383 0.71 19.64 -23.56
C LYS A 383 1.86 19.36 -22.59
N TYR A 384 1.55 19.24 -21.32
CA TYR A 384 2.47 19.04 -20.22
C TYR A 384 2.11 17.79 -19.43
N VAL A 385 3.14 17.13 -18.92
CA VAL A 385 3.02 16.01 -17.99
C VAL A 385 3.36 16.55 -16.60
N TYR A 386 2.45 16.34 -15.66
CA TYR A 386 2.63 16.74 -14.27
C TYR A 386 2.97 15.52 -13.43
N VAL A 387 4.02 15.67 -12.62
CA VAL A 387 4.49 14.64 -11.69
C VAL A 387 4.77 15.26 -10.33
N SER A 388 4.40 14.55 -9.27
CA SER A 388 4.70 14.90 -7.88
C SER A 388 5.57 13.81 -7.29
N THR A 389 6.60 14.18 -6.54
CA THR A 389 7.56 13.22 -6.00
C THR A 389 7.72 13.38 -4.49
N PRO A 390 8.15 12.33 -3.76
CA PRO A 390 8.24 12.40 -2.29
C PRO A 390 9.29 13.40 -1.76
N ASP A 391 10.10 13.99 -2.64
CA ASP A 391 10.94 15.16 -2.33
C ASP A 391 10.15 16.48 -2.23
N LYS A 392 8.81 16.42 -2.30
CA LYS A 392 7.85 17.50 -2.10
C LYS A 392 7.76 18.54 -3.21
N PHE A 393 8.26 18.18 -4.39
CA PHE A 393 8.14 19.00 -5.57
C PHE A 393 7.06 18.48 -6.52
N ILE A 394 6.55 19.42 -7.31
CA ILE A 394 5.75 19.15 -8.49
C ILE A 394 6.49 19.71 -9.68
N SER A 395 6.62 18.91 -10.72
CA SER A 395 7.20 19.31 -12.00
C SER A 395 6.14 19.27 -13.09
N ALA A 396 6.20 20.24 -13.99
CA ALA A 396 5.62 20.14 -15.32
C ALA A 396 6.72 19.88 -16.33
N VAL A 397 6.55 18.83 -17.12
CA VAL A 397 7.46 18.38 -18.16
C VAL A 397 6.78 18.57 -19.51
N ASP A 398 7.49 19.12 -20.50
CA ASP A 398 6.99 19.23 -21.86
C ASP A 398 6.74 17.83 -22.45
N LEU A 399 5.51 17.56 -22.90
CA LEU A 399 5.11 16.24 -23.38
C LEU A 399 5.92 15.79 -24.61
N LEU A 400 6.32 16.73 -25.47
CA LEU A 400 7.01 16.42 -26.71
C LEU A 400 8.52 16.31 -26.50
N GLN A 401 9.10 17.23 -25.71
CA GLN A 401 10.56 17.35 -25.57
C GLN A 401 11.11 16.64 -24.34
N GLY A 402 10.30 16.34 -23.33
CA GLY A 402 10.77 15.78 -22.07
C GLY A 402 11.60 16.78 -21.25
N THR A 403 11.37 18.09 -21.40
CA THR A 403 12.12 19.15 -20.71
C THR A 403 11.30 19.77 -19.59
N THR A 404 11.96 20.17 -18.51
CA THR A 404 11.28 20.84 -17.38
C THR A 404 10.78 22.22 -17.81
N VAL A 405 9.47 22.45 -17.70
CA VAL A 405 8.83 23.75 -17.93
C VAL A 405 8.85 24.58 -16.65
N TRP A 406 8.47 23.96 -15.54
CA TRP A 406 8.58 24.54 -14.20
C TRP A 406 8.64 23.44 -13.14
N ARG A 407 9.19 23.79 -11.97
CA ARG A 407 9.23 22.93 -10.79
C ARG A 407 8.99 23.77 -9.53
N LYS A 408 8.10 23.32 -8.65
CA LYS A 408 7.63 24.08 -7.46
C LYS A 408 7.50 23.17 -6.23
N ASN A 409 7.85 23.66 -5.05
CA ASN A 409 7.73 22.94 -3.76
C ASN A 409 6.80 23.63 -2.74
N ASN A 410 6.17 24.73 -3.11
CA ASN A 410 5.31 25.52 -2.21
C ASN A 410 3.98 24.84 -1.85
N PHE A 411 3.68 23.68 -2.43
CA PHE A 411 2.49 22.89 -2.14
C PHE A 411 2.71 21.81 -1.07
N VAL A 412 3.98 21.47 -0.77
CA VAL A 412 4.33 20.38 0.17
C VAL A 412 3.64 19.06 -0.23
N SER A 413 3.65 18.75 -1.53
CA SER A 413 3.00 17.56 -2.10
C SER A 413 3.77 16.28 -1.76
N TRP A 414 3.16 15.12 -1.98
CA TRP A 414 3.82 13.82 -1.88
C TRP A 414 3.66 13.04 -3.20
N GLU A 415 2.76 12.07 -3.27
CA GLU A 415 2.57 11.20 -4.45
C GLU A 415 1.20 11.40 -5.15
N SER A 416 0.31 12.22 -4.60
CA SER A 416 -1.09 12.33 -5.06
C SER A 416 -1.38 13.67 -5.73
N ILE A 417 -1.55 13.61 -7.04
CA ILE A 417 -2.04 14.71 -7.88
C ILE A 417 -3.20 14.24 -8.76
N GLY A 418 -4.03 15.17 -9.21
CA GLY A 418 -5.11 14.94 -10.16
C GLY A 418 -5.21 16.08 -11.16
N ILE A 419 -6.00 15.91 -12.21
CA ILE A 419 -6.34 17.01 -13.12
C ILE A 419 -7.85 17.02 -13.33
N THR A 420 -8.46 18.19 -13.43
CA THR A 420 -9.89 18.30 -13.75
C THR A 420 -10.18 17.71 -15.13
N GLY A 421 -11.40 17.20 -15.32
CA GLY A 421 -11.79 16.54 -16.58
C GLY A 421 -11.75 17.45 -17.82
N ASP A 422 -11.74 18.77 -17.64
CA ASP A 422 -11.52 19.75 -18.70
C ASP A 422 -10.03 20.03 -18.99
N GLY A 423 -9.11 19.40 -18.26
CA GLY A 423 -7.66 19.53 -18.39
C GLY A 423 -7.09 20.86 -17.89
N LYS A 424 -7.89 21.72 -17.23
CA LYS A 424 -7.46 23.11 -16.94
C LYS A 424 -6.83 23.31 -15.57
N ASN A 425 -7.20 22.50 -14.58
CA ASN A 425 -6.76 22.69 -13.21
C ASN A 425 -6.04 21.43 -12.72
N LEU A 426 -4.77 21.61 -12.35
CA LEU A 426 -4.01 20.62 -11.62
C LEU A 426 -4.44 20.66 -10.16
N LEU A 427 -4.87 19.52 -9.64
CA LEU A 427 -5.32 19.33 -8.27
C LEU A 427 -4.20 18.67 -7.46
N ILE A 428 -3.86 19.25 -6.32
CA ILE A 428 -2.72 18.78 -5.53
C ILE A 428 -3.15 18.49 -4.10
N LYS A 429 -2.93 17.25 -3.65
CA LYS A 429 -3.07 16.90 -2.24
C LYS A 429 -1.75 17.09 -1.51
N SER A 430 -1.73 18.05 -0.61
CA SER A 430 -0.60 18.33 0.27
C SER A 430 -0.48 17.33 1.41
N PHE A 431 0.73 17.11 1.90
CA PHE A 431 1.00 16.34 3.12
C PHE A 431 0.37 16.96 4.38
N ILE A 432 0.05 18.27 4.36
CA ILE A 432 -0.62 18.97 5.47
C ILE A 432 -2.15 19.04 5.30
N ASP A 433 -2.73 18.08 4.59
CA ASP A 433 -4.17 17.97 4.32
C ASP A 433 -4.81 19.23 3.69
N LYS A 434 -4.03 19.96 2.90
CA LYS A 434 -4.51 21.04 2.03
C LYS A 434 -4.71 20.55 0.62
N PHE A 435 -5.77 21.04 -0.02
CA PHE A 435 -6.02 20.85 -1.44
C PHE A 435 -5.73 22.16 -2.17
N TYR A 436 -4.88 22.11 -3.20
CA TYR A 436 -4.53 23.26 -4.03
C TYR A 436 -5.07 23.09 -5.45
#